data_AF-A0A957IVP6-F1
#
_entry.id   AF-A0A957IVP6-F1
#
_cell.length_a   1.000
_cell.length_b   1.000
_cell.length_c   1.000
_cell.angle_alpha   90.00
_cell.angle_beta   90.00
_cell.angle_gamma   90.00
#
_symmetry.space_group_name_H-M   'P 1'
#
loop_
_entity.id
_entity.type
_entity.pdbx_description
1 polymer ?
#
loop_
_entity_poly.entity_id
_entity_poly.type
_entity_poly.pdbx_seq_one_letter_code
_entity_poly.pdbx_strand_id
1 'polypeptide(L)'
;NKGQPLAYYSYHSVIRTTKQAANLSEHTIANAHAFRHAAALRWLDEGIDLATVSQWLGHQNPEFTARVYCIRTEAQLRQKFYNR
;
A
#
# COMPACT_ATOMS: atom_id res chain seq x y z
N ASN A 1 -0.84 14.14 -22.42
CA ASN A 1 -0.85 15.39 -21.64
C ASN A 1 0.44 16.14 -21.87
N LYS A 2 0.36 17.42 -22.25
CA LYS A 2 1.50 18.29 -22.58
C LYS A 2 2.24 18.77 -21.31
N GLY A 3 2.74 17.84 -20.50
CA GLY A 3 3.38 18.12 -19.20
C GLY A 3 2.43 18.59 -18.08
N GLN A 4 1.13 18.65 -18.34
CA GLN A 4 0.12 19.04 -17.35
C GLN A 4 -0.24 17.87 -16.42
N PRO A 5 -0.64 18.14 -15.16
CA PRO A 5 -1.17 17.12 -14.25
C PRO A 5 -2.30 16.30 -14.88
N LEU A 6 -2.35 15.02 -14.55
CA LEU A 6 -3.37 14.13 -15.06
C LEU A 6 -4.74 14.50 -14.45
N ALA A 7 -5.76 14.65 -15.30
CA ALA A 7 -7.12 14.85 -14.82
C ALA A 7 -7.60 13.66 -14.00
N TYR A 8 -8.40 13.94 -12.96
CA TYR A 8 -8.90 12.92 -12.03
C TYR A 8 -9.62 11.75 -12.74
N TYR A 9 -10.50 12.05 -13.71
CA TYR A 9 -11.21 11.04 -14.47
C TYR A 9 -10.29 10.17 -15.34
N SER A 10 -9.24 10.76 -15.91
CA SER A 10 -8.24 10.00 -16.67
C SER A 10 -7.46 9.06 -15.76
N TYR A 11 -7.05 9.53 -14.58
CA TYR A 11 -6.46 8.67 -13.55
C TYR A 11 -7.40 7.51 -13.17
N HIS A 12 -8.66 7.82 -12.88
CA HIS A 12 -9.64 6.79 -12.51
C HIS A 12 -9.87 5.76 -13.63
N SER A 13 -9.92 6.23 -14.88
CA SER A 13 -10.06 5.33 -16.04
C SER A 13 -8.88 4.38 -16.15
N VAL A 14 -7.64 4.89 -16.02
CA VAL A 14 -6.44 4.06 -16.05
C VAL A 14 -6.47 3.01 -14.95
N ILE A 15 -6.72 3.44 -13.70
CA ILE A 15 -6.80 2.51 -12.57
C ILE A 15 -7.86 1.43 -12.77
N ARG A 16 -9.04 1.79 -13.27
CA ARG A 16 -10.12 0.83 -13.57
C ARG A 16 -9.69 -0.19 -14.62
N THR A 17 -9.11 0.26 -15.74
CA THR A 17 -8.66 -0.64 -16.81
C THR A 17 -7.53 -1.55 -16.34
N THR A 18 -6.57 -1.03 -15.57
CA THR A 18 -5.49 -1.85 -14.98
C THR A 18 -6.04 -2.88 -13.99
N LYS A 19 -7.02 -2.50 -13.15
CA LYS A 19 -7.68 -3.43 -12.23
C LYS A 19 -8.36 -4.59 -12.97
N GLN A 20 -9.06 -4.30 -14.06
CA GLN A 20 -9.68 -5.30 -14.92
C GLN A 20 -8.64 -6.21 -15.57
N ALA A 21 -7.56 -5.64 -16.13
CA ALA A 21 -6.48 -6.41 -16.74
C ALA A 21 -5.75 -7.33 -15.73
N ALA A 22 -5.69 -6.93 -14.47
CA ALA A 22 -5.13 -7.72 -13.37
C ALA A 22 -6.10 -8.78 -12.80
N ASN A 23 -7.31 -8.92 -13.36
CA ASN A 23 -8.35 -9.83 -12.87
C ASN A 23 -8.68 -9.67 -11.37
N LEU A 24 -8.59 -8.45 -10.85
CA LEU A 24 -8.93 -8.17 -9.46
C LEU A 24 -10.45 -8.07 -9.29
N SER A 25 -10.96 -8.52 -8.15
CA SER A 25 -12.40 -8.51 -7.87
C SER A 25 -12.96 -7.09 -7.88
N GLU A 26 -14.26 -6.96 -8.20
CA GLU A 26 -14.92 -5.66 -8.20
C GLU A 26 -14.83 -4.97 -6.82
N HIS A 27 -14.83 -5.74 -5.75
CA HIS A 27 -14.71 -5.24 -4.38
C HIS A 27 -13.28 -4.81 -3.99
N THR A 28 -12.24 -5.16 -4.77
CA THR A 28 -10.89 -4.69 -4.49
C THR A 28 -10.78 -3.18 -4.66
N ILE A 29 -10.43 -2.47 -3.59
CA ILE A 29 -10.19 -1.04 -3.64
C ILE A 29 -8.85 -0.79 -4.35
N ALA A 30 -8.88 -0.18 -5.53
CA ALA A 30 -7.71 0.22 -6.29
C ALA A 30 -7.70 1.74 -6.45
N ASN A 31 -6.87 2.43 -5.68
CA ASN A 31 -6.62 3.87 -5.78
C ASN A 31 -5.23 4.20 -5.21
N ALA A 32 -4.76 5.44 -5.37
CA ALA A 32 -3.44 5.88 -4.93
C ALA A 32 -3.19 5.62 -3.44
N HIS A 33 -4.24 5.77 -2.61
CA HIS A 33 -4.14 5.48 -1.18
C HIS A 33 -3.96 3.97 -0.92
N ALA A 34 -4.70 3.11 -1.63
CA ALA A 34 -4.52 1.65 -1.54
C ALA A 34 -3.11 1.21 -1.98
N PHE A 35 -2.55 1.81 -3.03
CA PHE A 35 -1.16 1.55 -3.43
C PHE A 35 -0.16 2.00 -2.38
N ARG A 36 -0.38 3.16 -1.75
CA ARG A 36 0.44 3.65 -0.64
C ARG A 36 0.41 2.66 0.54
N HIS A 37 -0.76 2.12 0.89
CA HIS A 37 -0.87 1.09 1.93
C HIS A 37 -0.11 -0.18 1.54
N ALA A 38 -0.29 -0.66 0.31
CA ALA A 38 0.38 -1.85 -0.17
C ALA A 38 1.92 -1.72 -0.18
N ALA A 39 2.44 -0.55 -0.57
CA ALA A 39 3.88 -0.26 -0.53
C ALA A 39 4.42 -0.29 0.91
N ALA A 40 3.74 0.39 1.83
CA ALA A 40 4.13 0.44 3.25
C ALA A 40 4.18 -0.97 3.87
N LEU A 41 3.16 -1.80 3.61
CA LEU A 41 3.13 -3.18 4.11
C LEU A 41 4.29 -4.02 3.56
N ARG A 42 4.56 -3.92 2.25
CA ARG A 42 5.66 -4.67 1.62
C ARG A 42 7.03 -4.28 2.16
N TRP A 43 7.30 -2.99 2.32
CA TRP A 43 8.57 -2.51 2.90
C TRP A 43 8.79 -3.02 4.32
N LEU A 44 7.76 -2.98 5.16
CA LEU A 44 7.83 -3.53 6.52
C LEU A 44 7.98 -5.06 6.49
N ASP A 45 7.38 -5.73 5.51
CA ASP A 45 7.50 -7.17 5.37
C ASP A 45 8.89 -7.62 4.90
N GLU A 46 9.54 -6.82 4.07
CA GLU A 46 10.94 -6.95 3.66
C GLU A 46 11.95 -6.59 4.76
N GLY A 47 11.46 -6.07 5.91
CA GLY A 47 12.28 -5.78 7.08
C GLY A 47 12.87 -4.37 7.12
N ILE A 48 12.38 -3.45 6.27
CA ILE A 48 12.73 -2.03 6.38
C ILE A 48 12.19 -1.49 7.70
N ASP A 49 12.98 -0.68 8.40
CA ASP A 49 12.61 -0.17 9.71
C ASP A 49 11.41 0.80 9.63
N LEU A 50 10.64 0.81 10.72
CA LEU A 50 9.40 1.58 10.80
C LEU A 50 9.62 3.10 10.66
N ALA A 51 10.72 3.62 11.18
CA ALA A 51 11.01 5.05 11.14
C ALA A 51 11.29 5.50 9.71
N THR A 52 12.09 4.73 8.96
CA THR A 52 12.34 4.95 7.53
C THR A 52 11.06 4.89 6.72
N VAL A 53 10.25 3.83 6.89
CA VAL A 53 8.96 3.72 6.18
C VAL A 53 8.05 4.90 6.52
N SER A 54 7.97 5.30 7.79
CA SER A 54 7.19 6.46 8.23
C SER A 54 7.65 7.77 7.56
N GLN A 55 8.96 7.97 7.45
CA GLN A 55 9.55 9.14 6.83
C GLN A 55 9.30 9.18 5.32
N TRP A 56 9.43 8.06 4.61
CA TRP A 56 9.12 7.98 3.17
C TRP A 56 7.65 8.22 2.88
N LEU A 57 6.78 7.79 3.78
CA LEU A 57 5.36 8.12 3.72
C LEU A 57 5.13 9.61 4.04
N GLY A 58 6.04 10.29 4.72
CA GLY A 58 5.87 11.68 5.14
C GLY A 58 4.94 11.82 6.35
N HIS A 59 4.84 10.78 7.18
CA HIS A 59 4.13 10.88 8.44
C HIS A 59 5.00 11.58 9.48
N GLN A 60 4.44 12.59 10.13
CA GLN A 60 5.13 13.34 11.19
C GLN A 60 5.39 12.51 12.45
N ASN A 61 4.65 11.40 12.60
CA ASN A 61 4.72 10.54 13.77
C ASN A 61 4.78 9.05 13.35
N PRO A 62 5.87 8.32 13.67
CA PRO A 62 5.99 6.88 13.47
C PRO A 62 4.94 6.02 14.16
N GLU A 63 4.38 6.44 15.29
CA GLU A 63 3.29 5.75 15.97
C GLU A 63 2.03 5.66 15.10
N PHE A 64 1.77 6.65 14.24
CA PHE A 64 0.69 6.56 13.25
C PHE A 64 0.97 5.43 12.26
N THR A 65 2.19 5.36 11.74
CA THR A 65 2.63 4.28 10.84
C THR A 65 2.52 2.91 11.52
N ALA A 66 2.94 2.81 12.78
CA ALA A 66 2.83 1.57 13.56
C ALA A 66 1.38 1.10 13.69
N ARG A 67 0.49 2.01 14.10
CA ARG A 67 -0.93 1.70 14.32
C ARG A 67 -1.63 1.28 13.03
N VAL A 68 -1.25 1.83 11.89
CA VAL A 68 -1.87 1.52 10.60
C VAL A 68 -1.29 0.23 10.00
N TYR A 69 0.02 0.00 10.11
CA TYR A 69 0.71 -1.02 9.31
C TYR A 69 1.35 -2.16 10.08
N CYS A 70 1.50 -2.08 11.40
CA CYS A 70 2.16 -3.13 12.19
C CYS A 70 1.17 -4.08 12.89
N ILE A 71 -0.14 -3.88 12.73
CA ILE A 71 -1.15 -4.81 13.26
C ILE A 71 -1.15 -6.08 12.40
N ARG A 72 -0.82 -7.22 13.02
CA ARG A 72 -0.84 -8.55 12.39
C ARG A 72 -1.55 -9.51 13.33
N THR A 73 -2.33 -10.44 12.77
CA THR A 73 -2.90 -11.54 13.54
C THR A 73 -1.81 -12.54 13.91
N GLU A 74 -2.04 -13.35 14.95
CA GLU A 74 -1.12 -14.43 15.30
C GLU A 74 -0.86 -15.36 14.11
N ALA A 75 -1.89 -15.69 13.33
CA ALA A 75 -1.76 -16.52 12.14
C ALA A 75 -0.79 -15.92 11.11
N GLN A 76 -0.86 -14.61 10.86
CA GLN A 76 0.04 -13.91 9.93
C GLN A 76 1.48 -13.89 10.45
N LEU A 77 1.68 -13.64 11.75
CA LEU A 77 2.99 -13.70 12.37
C LEU A 77 3.57 -15.11 12.29
N ARG A 78 2.75 -16.14 12.58
CA ARG A 78 3.18 -17.53 12.51
C ARG A 78 3.59 -17.93 11.10
N GLN A 79 2.79 -17.55 10.11
CA GLN A 79 3.12 -17.79 8.70
C GLN A 79 4.46 -17.15 8.33
N LYS A 80 4.69 -15.90 8.74
CA LYS A 80 5.93 -15.17 8.42
C LYS A 80 7.18 -15.78 9.07
N PHE A 81 7.09 -16.20 10.34
CA PHE A 81 8.27 -16.60 11.12
C PHE A 81 8.50 -18.12 11.18
N TYR A 82 7.45 -18.95 11.07
CA TYR A 82 7.54 -20.39 11.30
C TYR A 82 7.17 -21.26 10.08
N ASN A 83 6.49 -20.72 9.06
CA ASN A 83 6.20 -21.46 7.82
C ASN A 83 7.20 -21.09 6.72
N ARG A 84 8.48 -21.44 6.91
CA ARG A 84 9.47 -21.47 5.83
C ARG A 84 9.57 -22.86 5.24
#